data_AF-A0A250IM31-F1
#
_entry.id   AF-A0A250IM31-F1
#
_cell.length_a   1.000
_cell.length_b   1.000
_cell.length_c   1.000
_cell.angle_alpha   90.00
_cell.angle_beta   90.00
_cell.angle_gamma   90.00
#
_symmetry.space_group_name_H-M   'P 1'
#
loop_
_entity.id
_entity.type
_entity.pdbx_description
1 polymer ?
#
loop_
_entity_poly.entity_id
_entity_poly.type
_entity_poly.pdbx_seq_one_letter_code
_entity_poly.pdbx_strand_id
1 'polypeptide(L)'
;MRGNLSADTYQIRLDVELERGQFHRLSWANKSGQWAQLDRRARNETVVWTPLDHFSLSTKVMDVTAGSFDPSTGTLSDVSDPKCIQSRSLIFILESPHADEYDEVDGVWTPKEPLWGSRDEFRCKLKDVLVPLKLQSPIRIVLCNPVQWQTSLHRFYSINPKIGKKWKIQGLIRKQIWCRLWNYEPSEEMSIRSEFKARLNAYKPQFIINACTRDFRKAVGLLLEQSQQSLQVQPYRVNHPCLWKYTANRLLTREWYLPGDTNMCEQS
;
A
#
# COMPACT_ATOMS: atom_id res chain seq x y z
N MET A 1 -27.72 4.66 21.78
CA MET A 1 -26.80 5.81 21.85
C MET A 1 -25.55 5.50 21.03
N ARG A 2 -25.36 6.15 19.88
CA ARG A 2 -24.08 6.10 19.15
C ARG A 2 -23.19 7.16 19.79
N GLY A 3 -22.38 6.76 20.78
CA GLY A 3 -21.36 7.64 21.33
C GLY A 3 -20.42 8.06 20.19
N ASN A 4 -20.36 9.35 19.91
CA ASN A 4 -19.26 9.92 19.16
C ASN A 4 -18.00 9.62 19.98
N LEU A 5 -17.20 8.67 19.51
CA LEU A 5 -15.85 8.50 20.01
C LEU A 5 -15.17 9.85 19.71
N SER A 6 -14.80 10.60 20.74
CA SER A 6 -13.94 11.76 20.56
C SER A 6 -12.69 11.25 19.83
N ALA A 7 -12.16 12.06 18.93
CA ALA A 7 -10.92 11.77 18.23
C ALA A 7 -9.71 11.86 19.18
N ASP A 8 -9.89 11.60 20.49
CA ASP A 8 -8.81 11.46 21.46
C ASP A 8 -8.04 10.20 21.09
N THR A 9 -6.94 10.51 20.43
CA THR A 9 -6.34 9.76 19.34
C THR A 9 -5.59 8.58 19.90
N TYR A 10 -5.73 7.42 19.27
CA TYR A 10 -4.80 6.32 19.51
C TYR A 10 -3.43 6.80 19.00
N GLN A 11 -2.56 7.20 19.92
CA GLN A 11 -1.16 7.47 19.59
C GLN A 11 -0.43 6.12 19.56
N ILE A 12 -0.16 5.66 18.34
CA ILE A 12 0.72 4.51 18.11
C ILE A 12 2.12 5.06 17.94
N ARG A 13 3.01 4.66 18.84
CA ARG A 13 4.44 4.86 18.74
C ARG A 13 5.04 3.57 18.19
N LEU A 14 5.40 3.58 16.92
CA LEU A 14 6.19 2.48 16.36
C LEU A 14 7.63 2.71 16.81
N ASP A 15 8.12 1.88 17.73
CA ASP A 15 9.51 1.85 18.14
C ASP A 15 10.25 0.90 17.19
N VAL A 16 10.80 1.50 16.13
CA VAL A 16 11.64 0.78 15.18
C VAL A 16 13.05 0.69 15.77
N GLU A 17 13.36 -0.42 16.43
CA GLU A 17 14.74 -0.80 16.70
C GLU A 17 15.24 -1.58 15.47
N LEU A 18 15.95 -0.91 14.57
CA LEU A 18 16.73 -1.55 13.50
C LEU A 18 17.95 -2.23 14.13
N GLU A 19 17.77 -3.35 14.81
CA GLU A 19 18.89 -4.23 15.11
C GLU A 19 18.95 -5.29 14.00
N ARG A 20 19.99 -5.22 13.15
CA ARG A 20 20.19 -6.15 12.01
C ARG A 20 19.13 -6.08 10.90
N GLY A 21 18.49 -4.93 10.70
CA GLY A 21 17.59 -4.69 9.56
C GLY A 21 16.17 -5.25 9.72
N GLN A 22 15.68 -5.38 10.97
CA GLN A 22 14.35 -5.90 11.28
C GLN A 22 13.59 -4.90 12.17
N PHE A 23 12.26 -4.80 12.03
CA PHE A 23 11.43 -3.92 12.87
C PHE A 23 10.68 -4.77 13.91
N HIS A 24 10.77 -4.39 15.18
CA HIS A 24 10.45 -5.33 16.27
C HIS A 24 9.36 -4.90 17.25
N ARG A 25 9.00 -3.63 17.34
CA ARG A 25 8.12 -3.18 18.44
C ARG A 25 7.12 -2.09 18.07
N LEU A 26 5.85 -2.32 18.40
CA LEU A 26 4.78 -1.33 18.34
C LEU A 26 4.31 -1.00 19.76
N SER A 27 4.51 0.23 20.23
CA SER A 27 3.94 0.72 21.49
C SER A 27 2.75 1.65 21.26
N TRP A 28 1.86 1.77 22.25
CA TRP A 28 0.75 2.74 22.24
C TRP A 28 0.57 3.40 23.60
N ALA A 29 0.09 4.64 23.56
CA ALA A 29 -0.09 5.44 24.78
C ALA A 29 -1.40 5.09 25.54
N ASN A 30 -2.45 4.63 24.85
CA ASN A 30 -3.80 4.63 25.42
C ASN A 30 -4.44 3.22 25.52
N LYS A 31 -4.98 2.92 26.71
CA LYS A 31 -5.83 1.74 26.96
C LYS A 31 -7.13 1.89 26.16
N SER A 32 -7.43 0.92 25.31
CA SER A 32 -8.72 0.83 24.61
C SER A 32 -9.24 -0.60 24.65
N GLY A 33 -10.53 -0.75 24.97
CA GLY A 33 -11.23 -2.03 24.85
C GLY A 33 -11.22 -2.58 23.42
N GLN A 34 -10.91 -1.77 22.41
CA GLN A 34 -10.78 -2.23 21.02
C GLN A 34 -9.56 -3.13 20.81
N TRP A 35 -8.52 -3.00 21.64
CA TRP A 35 -7.37 -3.88 21.60
C TRP A 35 -7.75 -5.32 21.89
N ALA A 36 -8.86 -5.59 22.60
CA ALA A 36 -9.39 -6.91 22.93
C ALA A 36 -9.41 -7.91 21.74
N GLN A 37 -9.41 -7.39 20.51
CA GLN A 37 -9.45 -8.13 19.25
C GLN A 37 -8.08 -8.68 18.80
N LEU A 38 -6.97 -8.14 19.29
CA LEU A 38 -5.64 -8.66 19.02
C LEU A 38 -5.35 -9.85 19.94
N ASP A 39 -4.58 -10.82 19.44
CA ASP A 39 -4.11 -11.97 20.20
C ASP A 39 -3.46 -11.48 21.51
N ARG A 40 -3.95 -12.00 22.64
CA ARG A 40 -3.44 -11.64 23.98
C ARG A 40 -1.97 -12.00 24.14
N ARG A 41 -1.45 -12.97 23.39
CA ARG A 41 -0.03 -13.34 23.39
C ARG A 41 0.83 -12.31 22.68
N ALA A 42 0.25 -11.58 21.72
CA ALA A 42 0.95 -10.57 20.95
C ALA A 42 0.87 -9.17 21.58
N ARG A 43 0.32 -9.02 22.80
CA ARG A 43 0.21 -7.70 23.44
C ARG A 43 0.14 -7.69 24.96
N ASN A 44 0.45 -6.54 25.55
CA ASN A 44 0.08 -6.20 26.92
C ASN A 44 -0.82 -4.94 26.94
N GLU A 45 -0.83 -4.20 28.06
CA GLU A 45 -1.65 -3.00 28.20
C GLU A 45 -1.23 -1.83 27.29
N THR A 46 0.03 -1.79 26.86
CA THR A 46 0.67 -0.64 26.18
C THR A 46 1.51 -1.01 24.95
N VAL A 47 1.63 -2.28 24.60
CA VAL A 47 2.54 -2.77 23.55
C VAL A 47 1.89 -3.91 22.77
N VAL A 48 2.06 -3.91 21.44
CA VAL A 48 1.96 -5.11 20.56
C VAL A 48 3.36 -5.50 20.16
N TRP A 49 3.68 -6.77 20.35
CA TRP A 49 4.88 -7.37 19.80
C TRP A 49 4.57 -7.93 18.44
N THR A 50 5.32 -7.50 17.43
CA THR A 50 5.30 -8.15 16.12
C THR A 50 6.36 -9.25 16.10
N PRO A 51 6.08 -10.43 15.54
CA PRO A 51 7.12 -11.37 15.17
C PRO A 51 8.23 -10.67 14.40
N LEU A 52 9.47 -11.10 14.64
CA LEU A 52 10.68 -10.49 14.06
C LEU A 52 10.64 -10.49 12.52
N ASP A 53 9.91 -11.43 11.93
CA ASP A 53 9.76 -11.57 10.48
C ASP A 53 8.77 -10.56 9.88
N HIS A 54 7.81 -10.00 10.64
CA HIS A 54 6.69 -9.26 10.05
C HIS A 54 7.12 -8.08 9.16
N PHE A 55 8.11 -7.32 9.60
CA PHE A 55 8.69 -6.20 8.85
C PHE A 55 10.11 -6.49 8.35
N SER A 56 10.50 -7.76 8.27
CA SER A 56 11.80 -8.15 7.74
C SER A 56 11.89 -7.92 6.23
N LEU A 57 13.10 -7.87 5.68
CA LEU A 57 13.28 -7.80 4.22
C LEU A 57 12.67 -9.01 3.49
N SER A 58 12.67 -10.19 4.11
CA SER A 58 12.08 -11.41 3.55
C SER A 58 10.56 -11.38 3.44
N THR A 59 9.88 -10.46 4.13
CA THR A 59 8.42 -10.31 4.05
C THR A 59 7.99 -9.11 3.20
N LYS A 60 8.91 -8.44 2.51
CA LYS A 60 8.53 -7.43 1.52
C LYS A 60 7.76 -8.10 0.38
N VAL A 61 6.56 -7.61 0.09
CA VAL A 61 5.88 -7.90 -1.17
C VAL A 61 6.52 -7.04 -2.25
N MET A 62 7.28 -7.72 -3.12
CA MET A 62 8.06 -7.07 -4.17
C MET A 62 7.16 -6.51 -5.27
N ASP A 63 7.64 -5.44 -5.91
CA ASP A 63 6.97 -4.92 -7.10
C ASP A 63 7.05 -5.94 -8.22
N VAL A 64 5.99 -6.02 -9.03
CA VAL A 64 5.92 -6.98 -10.13
C VAL A 64 5.53 -6.31 -11.43
N THR A 65 6.03 -6.84 -12.54
CA THR A 65 5.43 -6.56 -13.85
C THR A 65 4.21 -7.46 -14.01
N ALA A 66 3.01 -6.89 -14.08
CA ALA A 66 1.78 -7.66 -14.23
C ALA A 66 1.56 -8.14 -15.68
N GLY A 67 2.27 -7.55 -16.64
CA GLY A 67 2.15 -7.88 -18.05
C GLY A 67 2.39 -6.68 -18.97
N SER A 68 2.09 -6.85 -20.26
CA SER A 68 2.05 -5.76 -21.24
C SER A 68 0.63 -5.53 -21.72
N PHE A 69 0.12 -4.31 -21.57
CA PHE A 69 -1.21 -3.95 -22.06
C PHE A 69 -1.11 -3.46 -23.51
N ASP A 70 -1.81 -4.12 -24.42
CA ASP A 70 -1.91 -3.71 -25.82
C ASP A 70 -3.21 -2.91 -26.04
N PRO A 71 -3.13 -1.60 -26.34
CA PRO A 71 -4.32 -0.78 -26.56
C PRO A 71 -5.14 -1.16 -27.80
N SER A 72 -4.55 -1.86 -28.78
CA SER A 72 -5.25 -2.26 -30.01
C SER A 72 -6.25 -3.40 -29.76
N THR A 73 -5.89 -4.33 -28.86
CA THR A 73 -6.73 -5.47 -28.47
C THR A 73 -7.46 -5.22 -27.15
N GLY A 74 -6.95 -4.29 -26.33
CA GLY A 74 -7.43 -4.04 -24.96
C GLY A 74 -7.12 -5.19 -24.01
N THR A 75 -6.07 -5.96 -24.27
CA THR A 75 -5.69 -7.15 -23.50
C THR A 75 -4.37 -6.96 -22.77
N LEU A 76 -4.19 -7.69 -21.67
CA LEU A 76 -2.95 -7.75 -20.89
C LEU A 76 -2.25 -9.08 -21.16
N SER A 77 -1.14 -9.06 -21.88
CA SER A 77 -0.30 -10.25 -22.12
C SER A 77 0.64 -10.53 -20.95
N ASP A 78 1.07 -11.78 -20.82
CA ASP A 78 1.99 -12.20 -19.77
C ASP A 78 3.43 -11.67 -19.97
N VAL A 79 4.18 -11.64 -18.88
CA VAL A 79 5.51 -11.00 -18.75
C VAL A 79 6.58 -11.61 -19.67
N SER A 80 6.39 -12.85 -20.11
CA SER A 80 7.34 -13.57 -20.97
C SER A 80 7.44 -13.03 -22.39
N ASP A 81 6.57 -12.09 -22.81
CA ASP A 81 6.67 -11.45 -24.11
C ASP A 81 7.89 -10.50 -24.18
N PRO A 82 8.86 -10.72 -25.08
CA PRO A 82 10.03 -9.85 -25.24
C PRO A 82 9.67 -8.38 -25.48
N LYS A 83 8.51 -8.10 -26.09
CA LYS A 83 8.00 -6.73 -26.28
C LYS A 83 7.70 -6.03 -24.95
N CYS A 84 7.31 -6.77 -23.92
CA CYS A 84 7.06 -6.24 -22.58
C CYS A 84 8.33 -5.61 -21.96
N ILE A 85 9.51 -6.18 -22.23
CA ILE A 85 10.77 -5.77 -21.60
C ILE A 85 11.28 -4.44 -22.16
N GLN A 86 11.02 -4.16 -23.44
CA GLN A 86 11.49 -2.95 -24.12
C GLN A 86 10.52 -1.77 -24.03
N SER A 87 9.25 -2.02 -23.68
CA SER A 87 8.24 -0.96 -23.56
C SER A 87 8.49 -0.04 -22.36
N ARG A 88 8.05 1.21 -22.51
CA ARG A 88 7.88 2.12 -21.37
C ARG A 88 6.90 1.53 -20.36
N SER A 89 6.95 2.00 -19.11
CA SER A 89 6.07 1.49 -18.07
C SER A 89 4.89 2.41 -17.74
N LEU A 90 3.78 1.81 -17.36
CA LEU A 90 2.73 2.43 -16.57
C LEU A 90 2.81 1.83 -15.17
N ILE A 91 2.99 2.69 -14.19
CA ILE A 91 3.11 2.26 -12.79
C ILE A 91 1.75 2.41 -12.11
N PHE A 92 1.22 1.32 -11.56
CA PHE A 92 0.11 1.32 -10.62
C PHE A 92 0.65 1.33 -9.19
N ILE A 93 0.53 2.47 -8.53
CA ILE A 93 0.89 2.63 -7.13
C ILE A 93 -0.32 2.22 -6.28
N LEU A 94 -0.16 1.15 -5.52
CA LEU A 94 -1.18 0.62 -4.61
C LEU A 94 -1.05 1.33 -3.26
N GLU A 95 -0.95 0.65 -2.13
CA GLU A 95 -0.88 1.31 -0.83
C GLU A 95 0.11 0.62 0.09
N SER A 96 -0.23 -0.60 0.48
CA SER A 96 0.60 -1.52 1.20
C SER A 96 -0.04 -2.90 1.07
N PRO A 97 0.73 -3.96 1.29
CA PRO A 97 0.19 -5.28 1.14
C PRO A 97 -1.04 -5.62 1.98
N HIS A 98 -1.94 -6.38 1.38
CA HIS A 98 -3.10 -7.04 1.99
C HIS A 98 -2.72 -8.42 2.54
N ALA A 99 -3.61 -9.01 3.33
CA ALA A 99 -3.37 -10.31 3.98
C ALA A 99 -3.30 -11.48 2.99
N ASP A 100 -4.04 -11.41 1.89
CA ASP A 100 -4.09 -12.42 0.84
C ASP A 100 -2.82 -12.46 -0.04
N GLU A 101 -1.96 -11.46 0.09
CA GLU A 101 -0.65 -11.37 -0.56
C GLU A 101 0.46 -12.06 0.25
N TYR A 102 0.08 -12.88 1.23
CA TYR A 102 0.99 -13.71 2.00
C TYR A 102 0.43 -15.14 2.09
N ASP A 103 1.32 -16.12 2.12
CA ASP A 103 1.03 -17.44 2.67
C ASP A 103 1.57 -17.53 4.09
N GLU A 104 0.82 -18.20 4.97
CA GLU A 104 1.27 -18.51 6.32
C GLU A 104 1.33 -20.03 6.48
N VAL A 105 2.56 -20.56 6.59
CA VAL A 105 2.84 -21.98 6.83
C VAL A 105 3.72 -22.07 8.07
N ASP A 106 3.26 -22.82 9.08
CA ASP A 106 3.96 -22.98 10.37
C ASP A 106 4.37 -21.65 11.04
N GLY A 107 3.54 -20.61 10.87
CA GLY A 107 3.78 -19.26 11.41
C GLY A 107 4.79 -18.42 10.63
N VAL A 108 5.33 -18.94 9.52
CA VAL A 108 6.22 -18.23 8.61
C VAL A 108 5.38 -17.54 7.53
N TRP A 109 5.54 -16.22 7.41
CA TRP A 109 4.89 -15.43 6.37
C TRP A 109 5.75 -15.35 5.11
N THR A 110 5.26 -15.91 4.01
CA THR A 110 5.91 -15.84 2.70
C THR A 110 5.15 -14.87 1.80
N PRO A 111 5.78 -13.79 1.30
CA PRO A 111 5.10 -12.84 0.44
C PRO A 111 4.79 -13.46 -0.93
N LYS A 112 3.64 -13.07 -1.47
CA LYS A 112 3.24 -13.31 -2.87
C LYS A 112 3.44 -12.01 -3.66
N GLU A 113 2.69 -11.90 -4.75
CA GLU A 113 2.67 -10.72 -5.61
C GLU A 113 1.56 -9.74 -5.18
N PRO A 114 1.72 -8.44 -5.49
CA PRO A 114 0.65 -7.46 -5.35
C PRO A 114 -0.66 -7.87 -6.03
N LEU A 115 -1.78 -7.42 -5.45
CA LEU A 115 -3.15 -7.69 -5.82
C LEU A 115 -3.56 -9.16 -5.87
N TRP A 116 -2.88 -10.06 -5.15
CA TRP A 116 -3.11 -11.51 -5.26
C TRP A 116 -4.60 -11.91 -5.28
N GLY A 117 -5.40 -11.58 -4.26
CA GLY A 117 -6.82 -11.92 -4.22
C GLY A 117 -7.76 -10.95 -4.96
N SER A 118 -7.22 -10.00 -5.72
CA SER A 118 -8.00 -9.10 -6.60
C SER A 118 -7.49 -9.08 -8.04
N ARG A 119 -6.67 -10.05 -8.43
CA ARG A 119 -5.99 -10.12 -9.73
C ARG A 119 -6.95 -10.21 -10.91
N ASP A 120 -7.95 -11.06 -10.81
CA ASP A 120 -8.93 -11.24 -11.88
C ASP A 120 -9.75 -9.98 -12.09
N GLU A 121 -10.23 -9.38 -11.00
CA GLU A 121 -10.94 -8.10 -11.02
C GLU A 121 -10.09 -6.98 -11.63
N PHE A 122 -8.80 -6.92 -11.24
CA PHE A 122 -7.85 -5.99 -11.82
C PHE A 122 -7.74 -6.20 -13.33
N ARG A 123 -7.51 -7.44 -13.80
CA ARG A 123 -7.38 -7.77 -15.23
C ARG A 123 -8.65 -7.42 -16.01
N CYS A 124 -9.84 -7.74 -15.48
CA CYS A 124 -11.11 -7.47 -16.13
C CYS A 124 -11.37 -5.97 -16.34
N LYS A 125 -10.98 -5.12 -15.38
CA LYS A 125 -11.29 -3.68 -15.40
C LYS A 125 -10.12 -2.79 -15.79
N LEU A 126 -8.93 -3.36 -15.96
CA LEU A 126 -7.74 -2.60 -16.35
C LEU A 126 -7.99 -1.81 -17.63
N LYS A 127 -8.66 -2.41 -18.62
CA LYS A 127 -8.99 -1.73 -19.89
C LYS A 127 -9.77 -0.44 -19.66
N ASP A 128 -10.76 -0.44 -18.77
CA ASP A 128 -11.59 0.74 -18.49
C ASP A 128 -10.80 1.87 -17.84
N VAL A 129 -9.73 1.53 -17.12
CA VAL A 129 -8.80 2.50 -16.55
C VAL A 129 -7.84 3.06 -17.60
N LEU A 130 -7.39 2.23 -18.54
CA LEU A 130 -6.34 2.59 -19.49
C LEU A 130 -6.85 3.24 -20.78
N VAL A 131 -8.06 2.93 -21.22
CA VAL A 131 -8.67 3.53 -22.43
C VAL A 131 -8.63 5.07 -22.40
N PRO A 132 -8.98 5.76 -21.28
CA PRO A 132 -8.91 7.21 -21.21
C PRO A 132 -7.50 7.81 -21.40
N LEU A 133 -6.44 7.01 -21.23
CA LEU A 133 -5.05 7.46 -21.43
C LEU A 133 -4.67 7.55 -22.91
N LYS A 134 -5.48 7.00 -23.83
CA LYS A 134 -5.25 7.01 -25.29
C LYS A 134 -3.84 6.54 -25.66
N LEU A 135 -3.43 5.41 -25.07
CA LEU A 135 -2.13 4.78 -25.34
C LEU A 135 -1.98 4.46 -26.84
N GLN A 136 -0.82 4.78 -27.41
CA GLN A 136 -0.54 4.59 -28.85
C GLN A 136 0.24 3.31 -29.15
N SER A 137 0.77 2.64 -28.11
CA SER A 137 1.59 1.45 -28.23
C SER A 137 1.45 0.58 -26.98
N PRO A 138 1.83 -0.71 -27.05
CA PRO A 138 1.84 -1.59 -25.89
C PRO A 138 2.69 -1.05 -24.75
N ILE A 139 2.18 -1.15 -23.53
CA ILE A 139 2.82 -0.58 -22.34
C ILE A 139 2.99 -1.62 -21.23
N ARG A 140 4.16 -1.63 -20.59
CA ARG A 140 4.43 -2.53 -19.46
C ARG A 140 3.70 -2.06 -18.21
N ILE A 141 2.92 -2.92 -17.58
CA ILE A 141 2.21 -2.60 -16.33
C ILE A 141 3.04 -3.05 -15.13
N VAL A 142 3.43 -2.11 -14.27
CA VAL A 142 4.15 -2.38 -13.02
C VAL A 142 3.21 -2.13 -11.85
N LEU A 143 3.06 -3.12 -10.96
CA LEU A 143 2.34 -2.98 -9.70
C LEU A 143 3.37 -2.72 -8.59
N CYS A 144 3.19 -1.66 -7.83
CA CYS A 144 4.11 -1.35 -6.73
C CYS A 144 3.38 -0.84 -5.48
N ASN A 145 3.89 -1.23 -4.32
CA ASN A 145 3.46 -0.69 -3.03
C ASN A 145 4.50 0.32 -2.52
N PRO A 146 4.13 1.55 -2.12
CA PRO A 146 5.05 2.50 -1.53
C PRO A 146 5.62 2.00 -0.20
N VAL A 147 4.80 1.34 0.62
CA VAL A 147 5.22 0.57 1.80
C VAL A 147 5.03 -0.92 1.48
N GLN A 148 6.13 -1.68 1.41
CA GLN A 148 6.11 -3.07 0.93
C GLN A 148 5.75 -4.12 2.00
N TRP A 149 5.32 -3.70 3.18
CA TRP A 149 4.91 -4.59 4.28
C TRP A 149 3.43 -4.45 4.60
N GLN A 150 2.84 -5.54 5.08
CA GLN A 150 1.45 -5.60 5.49
C GLN A 150 1.19 -4.69 6.70
N THR A 151 0.53 -3.55 6.52
CA THR A 151 0.40 -2.56 7.60
C THR A 151 -0.80 -2.77 8.52
N SER A 152 -1.79 -3.57 8.12
CA SER A 152 -3.01 -3.76 8.92
C SER A 152 -2.87 -4.77 10.06
N LEU A 153 -1.71 -5.42 10.24
CA LEU A 153 -1.46 -6.44 11.25
C LEU A 153 -2.45 -7.61 11.19
N HIS A 154 -2.81 -8.09 10.00
CA HIS A 154 -3.86 -9.09 9.85
C HIS A 154 -3.62 -10.37 10.66
N ARG A 155 -2.38 -10.90 10.69
CA ARG A 155 -2.00 -12.10 11.47
C ARG A 155 -2.22 -11.99 12.98
N PHE A 156 -2.38 -10.77 13.50
CA PHE A 156 -2.50 -10.51 14.93
C PHE A 156 -3.93 -10.50 15.43
N TYR A 157 -4.91 -10.50 14.52
CA TYR A 157 -6.30 -10.54 14.92
C TYR A 157 -6.71 -11.97 15.21
N SER A 158 -7.15 -12.22 16.44
CA SER A 158 -7.84 -13.48 16.73
C SER A 158 -9.15 -13.48 15.94
N ILE A 159 -9.40 -14.52 15.14
CA ILE A 159 -10.70 -14.80 14.56
C ILE A 159 -11.62 -15.15 15.73
N ASN A 160 -12.14 -14.15 16.44
CA ASN A 160 -13.17 -14.36 17.44
C ASN A 160 -14.52 -14.17 16.73
N PRO A 161 -15.22 -15.24 16.31
CA PRO A 161 -16.49 -15.13 15.60
C PRO A 161 -17.58 -14.42 16.40
N LYS A 162 -17.43 -14.30 17.74
CA LYS A 162 -18.38 -13.61 18.63
C LYS A 162 -18.17 -12.09 18.70
N ILE A 163 -16.97 -11.60 18.38
CA ILE A 163 -16.68 -10.16 18.34
C ILE A 163 -16.91 -9.71 16.90
N GLY A 164 -18.17 -9.37 16.59
CA GLY A 164 -18.59 -9.00 15.23
C GLY A 164 -17.67 -7.96 14.57
N LYS A 165 -17.59 -8.03 13.23
CA LYS A 165 -16.73 -7.20 12.36
C LYS A 165 -16.69 -5.73 12.79
N LYS A 166 -15.61 -5.31 13.46
CA LYS A 166 -15.37 -3.88 13.73
C LYS A 166 -14.07 -3.43 13.08
N TRP A 167 -14.16 -3.26 11.76
CA TRP A 167 -13.20 -2.69 10.79
C TRP A 167 -12.45 -1.42 11.21
N LYS A 168 -12.94 -0.70 12.24
CA LYS A 168 -12.41 0.61 12.63
C LYS A 168 -11.01 0.55 13.21
N ILE A 169 -10.72 -0.43 14.09
CA ILE A 169 -9.40 -0.53 14.71
C ILE A 169 -8.34 -0.98 13.70
N GLN A 170 -8.68 -1.91 12.80
CA GLN A 170 -7.80 -2.35 11.70
C GLN A 170 -7.43 -1.19 10.78
N GLY A 171 -8.42 -0.39 10.36
CA GLY A 171 -8.16 0.79 9.54
C GLY A 171 -7.24 1.80 10.23
N LEU A 172 -7.41 2.00 11.54
CA LEU A 172 -6.58 2.91 12.32
C LEU A 172 -5.14 2.41 12.52
N ILE A 173 -4.97 1.13 12.89
CA ILE A 173 -3.65 0.51 13.01
C ILE A 173 -2.91 0.57 11.68
N ARG A 174 -3.57 0.13 10.60
CA ARG A 174 -3.05 0.22 9.23
C ARG A 174 -2.56 1.62 8.92
N LYS A 175 -3.39 2.62 9.21
CA LYS A 175 -3.05 4.02 8.96
C LYS A 175 -1.82 4.50 9.74
N GLN A 176 -1.80 4.23 11.04
CA GLN A 176 -0.72 4.67 11.91
C GLN A 176 0.61 3.98 11.55
N ILE A 177 0.60 2.66 11.34
CA ILE A 177 1.79 1.90 10.94
C ILE A 177 2.31 2.38 9.59
N TRP A 178 1.41 2.54 8.61
CA TRP A 178 1.79 3.04 7.29
C TRP A 178 2.46 4.43 7.39
N CYS A 179 1.86 5.39 8.10
CA CYS A 179 2.43 6.73 8.24
C CYS A 179 3.78 6.69 8.98
N ARG A 180 3.90 5.87 10.04
CA ARG A 180 5.16 5.72 10.78
C ARG A 180 6.27 5.15 9.91
N LEU A 181 6.01 4.07 9.16
CA LEU A 181 6.97 3.52 8.20
C LEU A 181 7.31 4.54 7.11
N TRP A 182 6.31 5.18 6.52
CA TRP A 182 6.50 6.18 5.48
C TRP A 182 7.34 7.37 5.92
N ASN A 183 7.25 7.78 7.19
CA ASN A 183 8.00 8.90 7.74
C ASN A 183 9.32 8.47 8.42
N TYR A 184 9.64 7.18 8.41
CA TYR A 184 10.84 6.68 9.07
C TYR A 184 12.08 7.08 8.26
N GLU A 185 12.93 7.89 8.87
CA GLU A 185 14.18 8.39 8.30
C GLU A 185 15.35 7.90 9.17
N PRO A 186 15.93 6.72 8.84
CA PRO A 186 17.11 6.22 9.52
C PRO A 186 18.33 7.10 9.18
N SER A 187 19.25 7.25 10.14
CA SER A 187 20.43 8.13 9.99
C SER A 187 21.46 7.61 8.98
N GLU A 188 21.51 6.28 8.77
CA GLU A 188 22.54 5.61 7.97
C GLU A 188 21.99 4.75 6.83
N GLU A 189 20.67 4.61 6.72
CA GLU A 189 20.02 3.76 5.72
C GLU A 189 19.09 4.57 4.79
N MET A 190 18.73 3.97 3.66
CA MET A 190 17.77 4.59 2.74
C MET A 190 16.36 4.53 3.35
N SER A 191 15.71 5.69 3.52
CA SER A 191 14.31 5.75 3.95
C SER A 191 13.37 5.07 2.95
N ILE A 192 12.22 4.58 3.42
CA ILE A 192 11.20 3.94 2.56
C ILE A 192 10.77 4.87 1.41
N ARG A 193 10.66 6.18 1.66
CA ARG A 193 10.37 7.18 0.62
C ARG A 193 11.44 7.23 -0.46
N SER A 194 12.71 7.23 -0.04
CA SER A 194 13.85 7.28 -0.96
C SER A 194 13.97 5.99 -1.76
N GLU A 195 13.77 4.84 -1.12
CA GLU A 195 13.71 3.53 -1.77
C GLU A 195 12.58 3.50 -2.81
N PHE A 196 11.38 3.92 -2.43
CA PHE A 196 10.25 4.00 -3.35
C PHE A 196 10.53 4.93 -4.53
N LYS A 197 11.09 6.13 -4.30
CA LYS A 197 11.47 7.06 -5.37
C LYS A 197 12.52 6.45 -6.32
N ALA A 198 13.53 5.76 -5.77
CA ALA A 198 14.53 5.07 -6.56
C ALA A 198 13.91 3.99 -7.46
N ARG A 199 12.98 3.18 -6.93
CA ARG A 199 12.22 2.19 -7.70
C ARG A 199 11.40 2.84 -8.81
N LEU A 200 10.65 3.91 -8.52
CA LEU A 200 9.89 4.66 -9.52
C LEU A 200 10.77 5.13 -10.69
N ASN A 201 11.95 5.70 -10.40
CA ASN A 201 12.89 6.14 -11.43
C ASN A 201 13.41 4.95 -12.26
N ALA A 202 13.74 3.82 -11.61
CA ALA A 202 14.23 2.62 -12.28
C ALA A 202 13.21 2.05 -13.28
N TYR A 203 11.91 2.20 -13.01
CA TYR A 203 10.86 1.73 -13.91
C TYR A 203 10.70 2.55 -15.19
N LYS A 204 11.29 3.75 -15.28
CA LYS A 204 11.18 4.68 -16.42
C LYS A 204 9.71 4.88 -16.85
N PRO A 205 8.85 5.40 -15.97
CA PRO A 205 7.43 5.54 -16.26
C PRO A 205 7.18 6.46 -17.44
N GLN A 206 6.16 6.12 -18.22
CA GLN A 206 5.44 7.05 -19.09
C GLN A 206 4.16 7.55 -18.41
N PHE A 207 3.55 6.70 -17.58
CA PHE A 207 2.35 7.02 -16.82
C PHE A 207 2.49 6.52 -15.39
N ILE A 208 1.91 7.26 -14.45
CA ILE A 208 1.78 6.84 -13.05
C ILE A 208 0.31 6.94 -12.68
N ILE A 209 -0.25 5.86 -12.13
CA ILE A 209 -1.59 5.81 -11.58
C ILE A 209 -1.47 5.59 -10.07
N ASN A 210 -1.85 6.59 -9.29
CA ASN A 210 -1.95 6.48 -7.84
C ASN A 210 -3.33 5.91 -7.45
N ALA A 211 -3.33 4.64 -7.07
CA ALA A 211 -4.47 3.86 -6.64
C ALA A 211 -4.54 3.68 -5.11
N CYS A 212 -3.72 4.41 -4.33
CA CYS A 212 -3.80 4.43 -2.87
C CYS A 212 -5.24 4.72 -2.40
N THR A 213 -5.62 4.18 -1.24
CA THR A 213 -6.82 4.68 -0.55
C THR A 213 -6.64 6.12 -0.09
N ARG A 214 -7.75 6.81 0.21
CA ARG A 214 -7.80 8.24 0.50
C ARG A 214 -6.79 8.68 1.56
N ASP A 215 -6.58 7.86 2.59
CA ASP A 215 -5.71 8.20 3.72
C ASP A 215 -4.23 8.35 3.34
N PHE A 216 -3.75 7.62 2.33
CA PHE A 216 -2.33 7.55 1.95
C PHE A 216 -2.04 8.19 0.60
N ARG A 217 -3.07 8.29 -0.23
CA ARG A 217 -3.01 8.87 -1.57
C ARG A 217 -2.31 10.22 -1.57
N LYS A 218 -2.60 11.04 -0.57
CA LYS A 218 -1.98 12.34 -0.42
C LYS A 218 -0.48 12.29 -0.14
N ALA A 219 -0.03 11.50 0.83
CA ALA A 219 1.38 11.42 1.18
C ALA A 219 2.23 10.94 -0.01
N VAL A 220 1.71 9.96 -0.76
CA VAL A 220 2.31 9.52 -2.02
C VAL A 220 2.23 10.61 -3.10
N GLY A 221 1.09 11.30 -3.19
CA GLY A 221 0.88 12.42 -4.10
C GLY A 221 1.91 13.53 -3.97
N LEU A 222 2.15 13.99 -2.74
CA LEU A 222 3.16 15.00 -2.44
C LEU A 222 4.56 14.56 -2.87
N LEU A 223 4.94 13.30 -2.62
CA LEU A 223 6.21 12.75 -3.08
C LEU A 223 6.31 12.74 -4.61
N LEU A 224 5.24 12.40 -5.32
CA LEU A 224 5.19 12.40 -6.78
C LEU A 224 5.32 13.82 -7.34
N GLU A 225 4.66 14.81 -6.74
CA GLU A 225 4.76 16.22 -7.11
C GLU A 225 6.19 16.75 -6.90
N GLN A 226 6.79 16.47 -5.74
CA GLN A 226 8.19 16.80 -5.45
C GLN A 226 9.17 16.10 -6.41
N SER A 227 8.76 14.97 -6.99
CA SER A 227 9.56 14.19 -7.94
C SER A 227 9.20 14.45 -9.40
N GLN A 228 8.34 15.43 -9.69
CA GLN A 228 7.83 15.67 -11.04
C GLN A 228 8.94 16.07 -12.02
N GLN A 229 9.93 16.85 -11.57
CA GLN A 229 11.07 17.25 -12.40
C GLN A 229 11.92 16.04 -12.81
N SER A 230 12.15 15.08 -11.91
CA SER A 230 12.93 13.87 -12.21
C SER A 230 12.14 12.84 -13.01
N LEU A 231 10.84 12.68 -12.72
CA LEU A 231 10.01 11.65 -13.36
C LEU A 231 9.47 12.09 -14.73
N GLN A 232 9.29 13.39 -14.96
CA GLN A 232 8.71 13.97 -16.18
C GLN A 232 7.36 13.34 -16.59
N VAL A 233 6.59 12.87 -15.61
CA VAL A 233 5.29 12.20 -15.81
C VAL A 233 4.23 12.84 -14.94
N GLN A 234 3.04 13.04 -15.51
CA GLN A 234 1.86 13.49 -14.76
C GLN A 234 1.16 12.28 -14.10
N PRO A 235 0.91 12.31 -12.78
CA PRO A 235 0.20 11.24 -12.11
C PRO A 235 -1.32 11.34 -12.32
N TYR A 236 -1.98 10.18 -12.40
CA TYR A 236 -3.43 10.02 -12.42
C TYR A 236 -3.91 9.39 -11.12
N ARG A 237 -5.22 9.44 -10.86
CA ARG A 237 -5.81 8.83 -9.66
C ARG A 237 -6.89 7.84 -10.04
N VAL A 238 -6.95 6.77 -9.26
CA VAL A 238 -8.03 5.79 -9.31
C VAL A 238 -8.38 5.32 -7.89
N ASN A 239 -9.53 4.69 -7.74
CA ASN A 239 -9.79 3.91 -6.53
C ASN A 239 -8.92 2.65 -6.50
N HIS A 240 -8.62 2.16 -5.30
CA HIS A 240 -7.84 0.92 -5.14
C HIS A 240 -8.54 -0.25 -5.87
N PRO A 241 -7.81 -1.12 -6.60
CA PRO A 241 -8.41 -2.20 -7.39
C PRO A 241 -9.35 -3.13 -6.62
N CYS A 242 -9.08 -3.36 -5.33
CA CYS A 242 -9.95 -4.17 -4.47
C CYS A 242 -11.40 -3.62 -4.33
N LEU A 243 -11.61 -2.33 -4.65
CA LEU A 243 -12.92 -1.67 -4.61
C LEU A 243 -13.61 -1.64 -5.96
N TRP A 244 -12.94 -2.02 -7.06
CA TRP A 244 -13.50 -1.88 -8.40
C TRP A 244 -14.78 -2.68 -8.59
N LYS A 245 -14.91 -3.84 -7.92
CA LYS A 245 -16.14 -4.64 -7.90
C LYS A 245 -17.39 -3.90 -7.41
N TYR A 246 -17.21 -2.80 -6.68
CA TYR A 246 -18.31 -2.01 -6.10
C TYR A 246 -18.56 -0.68 -6.83
N THR A 247 -17.69 -0.27 -7.75
CA THR A 247 -17.77 1.04 -8.40
C THR A 247 -18.14 0.88 -9.86
N ALA A 248 -19.32 1.40 -10.24
CA ALA A 248 -19.85 1.23 -11.59
C ALA A 248 -19.31 2.24 -12.62
N ASN A 249 -18.89 3.46 -12.26
CA ASN A 249 -18.96 4.55 -13.26
C ASN A 249 -17.90 5.67 -13.26
N ARG A 250 -16.73 5.53 -12.61
CA ARG A 250 -15.57 6.42 -12.89
C ARG A 250 -14.34 5.90 -12.19
N LEU A 251 -13.48 5.20 -12.93
CA LEU A 251 -12.26 4.64 -12.36
C LEU A 251 -11.11 5.65 -12.37
N LEU A 252 -10.98 6.48 -13.41
CA LEU A 252 -9.86 7.41 -13.58
C LEU A 252 -10.29 8.87 -13.46
N THR A 253 -9.62 9.62 -12.59
CA THR A 253 -9.74 11.08 -12.50
C THR A 253 -8.39 11.76 -12.67
N ARG A 254 -8.38 12.89 -13.39
CA ARG A 254 -7.26 13.84 -13.41
C ARG A 254 -7.52 14.85 -12.30
N GLU A 255 -6.77 14.79 -11.22
CA GLU A 255 -6.81 15.82 -10.18
C GLU A 255 -5.39 16.14 -9.73
N TRP A 256 -5.08 17.45 -9.67
CA TRP A 256 -3.93 17.97 -8.94
C TRP A 256 -4.20 17.86 -7.44
N TYR A 257 -3.17 17.69 -6.60
CA TYR A 257 -3.36 17.90 -5.16
C TYR A 257 -3.48 19.41 -5.00
N LEU A 258 -4.67 19.88 -4.59
CA LEU A 258 -4.84 21.31 -4.37
C LEU A 258 -3.96 21.70 -3.17
N PRO A 259 -3.17 22.78 -3.27
CA PRO A 259 -2.46 23.33 -2.13
C PRO A 259 -3.49 23.73 -1.06
N GLY A 260 -3.46 23.11 0.12
CA GLY A 260 -4.35 23.48 1.23
C GLY A 260 -4.94 22.32 2.03
N ASP A 261 -4.98 21.11 1.48
CA ASP A 261 -5.23 19.96 2.34
C ASP A 261 -4.02 19.84 3.30
N THR A 262 -4.19 19.38 4.54
CA THR A 262 -3.07 19.07 5.47
C THR A 262 -2.61 17.62 5.33
N ASN A 263 -1.30 17.36 5.36
CA ASN A 263 -0.76 16.01 5.25
C ASN A 263 -1.04 15.26 6.56
N MET A 264 -1.88 14.23 6.51
CA MET A 264 -2.27 13.50 7.72
C MET A 264 -1.12 12.73 8.36
N CYS A 265 -0.09 12.34 7.60
CA CYS A 265 1.08 11.70 8.18
C CYS A 265 2.02 12.71 8.88
N GLU A 266 1.87 14.01 8.68
CA GLU A 266 2.64 15.04 9.43
C GLU A 266 2.05 15.33 10.82
N GLN A 267 0.85 14.83 11.11
CA GLN A 267 0.14 15.05 12.38
C GLN A 267 0.25 13.86 13.36
N SER A 268 0.92 12.78 12.99
CA SER A 268 0.94 11.49 13.70
C SER A 268 2.26 11.15 14.37
#